data_AF-R7UF38-F1
#
_entry.id   AF-R7UF38-F1
#
_cell.length_a   1.000
_cell.length_b   1.000
_cell.length_c   1.000
_cell.angle_alpha   90.00
_cell.angle_beta   90.00
_cell.angle_gamma   90.00
#
_symmetry.space_group_name_H-M   'P 1'
#
loop_
_entity.id
_entity.type
_entity.pdbx_description
1 polymer ?
#
loop_
_entity_poly.entity_id
_entity_poly.type
_entity_poly.pdbx_seq_one_letter_code
_entity_poly.pdbx_strand_id
1 'polypeptide(L)'
;MQSLTWGWWLLQFGTPIIVILGIPGNILSFLVMKARRYRNKSYSHYLCTLAVFDSLVLVGKYLTRVDAILQTTSNRGLFDSYGDAACKTHNFAEHVCYLMSSWLVLCMTLERFIAVNFPFKKDLFCKPRNAVTVI
;
A
#
# COMPACT_ATOMS: atom_id res chain seq x y z
N MET A 1 -0.54 -30.84 -13.44
CA MET A 1 -1.86 -30.20 -13.62
C MET A 1 -2.57 -29.86 -12.30
N GLN A 2 -2.31 -30.55 -11.17
CA GLN A 2 -2.88 -30.20 -9.85
C GLN A 2 -2.33 -28.90 -9.22
N SER A 3 -1.13 -28.44 -9.57
CA SER A 3 -0.56 -27.19 -9.03
C SER A 3 -1.28 -25.92 -9.52
N LEU A 4 -1.98 -25.97 -10.66
CA LEU A 4 -2.71 -24.83 -11.21
C LEU A 4 -4.02 -24.56 -10.46
N THR A 5 -4.74 -25.58 -10.01
CA THR A 5 -6.05 -25.40 -9.36
C THR A 5 -5.96 -24.71 -8.01
N TRP A 6 -4.92 -24.99 -7.23
CA TRP A 6 -4.67 -24.31 -5.95
C TRP A 6 -4.46 -22.80 -6.13
N GLY A 7 -3.70 -22.39 -7.16
CA GLY A 7 -3.49 -20.98 -7.48
C GLY A 7 -4.79 -20.26 -7.83
N TRP A 8 -5.65 -20.93 -8.63
CA TRP A 8 -6.97 -20.40 -8.96
C TRP A 8 -7.86 -20.20 -7.74
N TRP A 9 -7.95 -21.19 -6.84
CA TRP A 9 -8.74 -21.06 -5.60
C TRP A 9 -8.21 -19.99 -4.65
N LEU A 10 -6.88 -19.91 -4.50
CA LEU A 10 -6.22 -18.88 -3.69
C LEU A 10 -6.50 -17.47 -4.21
N LEU A 11 -6.46 -17.29 -5.52
CA LEU A 11 -6.81 -15.99 -6.11
C LEU A 11 -8.32 -15.74 -5.99
N GLN A 12 -9.16 -16.75 -6.21
CA GLN A 12 -10.62 -16.61 -6.24
C GLN A 12 -11.18 -16.23 -4.87
N PHE A 13 -10.69 -16.86 -3.80
CA PHE A 13 -11.18 -16.60 -2.44
C PHE A 13 -10.22 -15.74 -1.60
N GLY A 14 -8.91 -15.91 -1.76
CA GLY A 14 -7.93 -15.16 -0.96
C GLY A 14 -7.95 -13.67 -1.26
N THR A 15 -7.99 -13.26 -2.54
CA THR A 15 -8.02 -11.84 -2.89
C THR A 15 -9.21 -11.07 -2.32
N PRO A 16 -10.48 -11.52 -2.46
CA PRO A 16 -11.61 -10.79 -1.87
C PRO A 16 -11.58 -10.78 -0.34
N ILE A 17 -11.14 -11.86 0.31
CA ILE A 17 -11.00 -11.89 1.78
C ILE A 17 -9.99 -10.84 2.25
N ILE A 18 -8.83 -10.77 1.57
CA ILE A 18 -7.79 -9.79 1.88
C ILE A 18 -8.30 -8.36 1.68
N VAL A 19 -9.07 -8.11 0.61
CA VAL A 19 -9.63 -6.78 0.35
C VAL A 19 -10.65 -6.39 1.42
N ILE A 20 -11.59 -7.28 1.75
CA ILE A 20 -12.66 -7.03 2.74
C ILE A 20 -12.10 -6.78 4.13
N LEU A 21 -11.06 -7.51 4.54
CA LEU A 21 -10.43 -7.33 5.85
C LEU A 21 -9.40 -6.20 5.85
N GLY A 22 -8.63 -6.05 4.78
CA GLY A 22 -7.51 -5.12 4.71
C GLY A 22 -7.92 -3.66 4.54
N ILE A 23 -8.99 -3.35 3.80
CA ILE A 23 -9.49 -1.96 3.70
C ILE A 23 -9.89 -1.41 5.08
N PRO A 24 -10.79 -2.03 5.86
CA PRO A 24 -11.13 -1.53 7.19
C PRO A 24 -9.95 -1.57 8.15
N GLY A 25 -9.07 -2.58 8.05
CA GLY A 25 -7.83 -2.64 8.84
C GLY A 25 -6.87 -1.47 8.59
N ASN A 26 -6.66 -1.09 7.33
CA ASN A 26 -5.82 0.04 6.95
C ASN A 26 -6.46 1.38 7.33
N ILE A 27 -7.79 1.52 7.16
CA ILE A 27 -8.53 2.71 7.61
C ILE A 27 -8.40 2.89 9.12
N LEU A 28 -8.61 1.82 9.89
CA LEU A 28 -8.46 1.85 11.34
C LEU A 28 -7.04 2.22 11.74
N SER A 29 -6.03 1.65 11.06
CA SER A 29 -4.63 1.97 11.26
C SER A 29 -4.35 3.46 11.03
N PHE A 30 -4.87 4.03 9.95
CA PHE A 30 -4.76 5.46 9.67
C PHE A 30 -5.43 6.32 10.76
N LEU A 31 -6.65 5.97 11.19
CA LEU A 31 -7.37 6.69 12.24
C LEU A 31 -6.63 6.65 13.58
N VAL A 32 -6.09 5.49 13.96
CA VAL A 32 -5.32 5.31 15.20
C VAL A 32 -4.02 6.11 15.16
N MET A 33 -3.29 6.09 14.04
CA MET A 33 -2.04 6.84 13.90
C MET A 33 -2.27 8.35 13.89
N LYS A 34 -3.40 8.81 13.35
CA LYS A 34 -3.82 10.22 13.36
C LYS A 34 -4.27 10.73 14.74
N ALA A 35 -4.50 9.83 15.70
CA ALA A 35 -4.89 10.18 17.06
C ALA A 35 -3.80 10.99 17.77
N ARG A 36 -4.23 11.91 18.66
CA ARG A 36 -3.36 12.90 19.34
C ARG A 36 -2.18 12.27 20.11
N ARG A 37 -2.33 11.00 20.53
CA ARG A 37 -1.32 10.22 21.24
C ARG A 37 -0.10 9.85 20.39
N TYR A 38 -0.28 9.69 19.07
CA TYR A 38 0.75 9.18 18.16
C TYR A 38 1.24 10.20 17.13
N ARG A 39 0.54 11.32 16.95
CA ARG A 39 0.83 12.35 15.92
C ARG A 39 2.23 12.98 16.01
N ASN A 40 2.85 13.05 17.20
CA ASN A 40 4.17 13.66 17.38
C ASN A 40 5.34 12.69 17.16
N LYS A 41 5.09 11.49 16.63
CA LYS A 41 6.11 10.47 16.41
C LYS A 41 6.35 10.29 14.91
N SER A 42 7.61 10.32 14.48
CA SER A 42 8.00 10.12 13.09
C SER A 42 7.43 8.81 12.51
N TYR A 43 7.44 7.71 13.28
CA TYR A 43 6.84 6.44 12.88
C TYR A 43 5.35 6.53 12.53
N SER A 44 4.60 7.47 13.12
CA SER A 44 3.17 7.62 12.83
C SER A 44 2.94 8.16 11.42
N HIS A 45 3.80 9.06 10.95
CA HIS A 45 3.74 9.58 9.58
C HIS A 45 4.04 8.49 8.54
N TYR A 46 5.07 7.67 8.79
CA TYR A 46 5.37 6.53 7.93
C TYR A 46 4.23 5.51 7.92
N LEU A 47 3.64 5.18 9.09
CA LEU A 47 2.55 4.20 9.17
C LEU A 47 1.25 4.71 8.53
N CYS A 48 0.95 6.01 8.65
CA CYS A 48 -0.14 6.63 7.92
C CYS A 48 0.06 6.50 6.40
N THR A 49 1.26 6.83 5.93
CA THR A 49 1.60 6.78 4.50
C THR A 49 1.54 5.34 3.98
N LEU A 50 2.07 4.38 4.74
CA LEU A 50 2.01 2.95 4.44
C LEU A 50 0.56 2.46 4.34
N ALA A 51 -0.30 2.84 5.29
CA ALA A 51 -1.71 2.46 5.27
C ALA A 51 -2.45 3.00 4.03
N VAL A 52 -2.09 4.21 3.55
CA VAL A 52 -2.64 4.78 2.31
C VAL A 52 -2.18 3.97 1.10
N PHE A 53 -0.88 3.68 0.97
CA PHE A 53 -0.36 2.87 -0.15
C PHE A 53 -0.93 1.45 -0.15
N ASP A 54 -1.05 0.81 1.01
CA ASP A 54 -1.65 -0.52 1.11
C ASP A 54 -3.14 -0.48 0.72
N SER A 55 -3.89 0.53 1.14
CA SER A 55 -5.27 0.73 0.67
C SER A 55 -5.37 0.92 -0.85
N LEU A 56 -4.46 1.70 -1.45
CA LEU A 56 -4.41 1.90 -2.91
C LEU A 56 -4.13 0.59 -3.65
N VAL A 57 -3.17 -0.20 -3.14
CA VAL A 57 -2.85 -1.53 -3.68
C VAL A 57 -4.05 -2.47 -3.59
N LEU A 58 -4.74 -2.51 -2.44
CA LEU A 58 -5.94 -3.34 -2.26
C LEU A 58 -7.06 -2.96 -3.24
N VAL A 59 -7.29 -1.67 -3.43
CA VAL A 59 -8.27 -1.16 -4.41
C VAL A 59 -7.84 -1.54 -5.82
N GLY A 60 -6.56 -1.39 -6.17
CA GLY A 60 -6.05 -1.75 -7.49
C GLY A 60 -6.19 -3.24 -7.79
N LYS A 61 -5.89 -4.10 -6.82
CA LYS A 61 -6.13 -5.55 -6.91
C LYS A 61 -7.62 -5.85 -7.09
N TYR A 62 -8.50 -5.20 -6.34
CA TYR A 62 -9.93 -5.40 -6.47
C TYR A 62 -10.42 -5.05 -7.89
N LEU A 63 -10.01 -3.90 -8.44
CA LEU A 63 -10.35 -3.48 -9.79
C LEU A 63 -9.89 -4.48 -10.86
N THR A 64 -8.64 -4.95 -10.77
CA THR A 64 -8.11 -5.96 -11.69
C THR A 64 -8.89 -7.28 -11.62
N ARG A 65 -9.38 -7.67 -10.45
CA ARG A 65 -10.21 -8.89 -10.30
C ARG A 65 -11.62 -8.69 -10.84
N VAL A 66 -12.24 -7.55 -10.59
CA VAL A 66 -13.58 -7.24 -11.15
C VAL A 66 -13.49 -7.21 -12.67
N ASP A 67 -12.45 -6.61 -13.23
CA ASP A 67 -12.20 -6.60 -14.66
C ASP A 67 -12.06 -8.03 -15.24
N ALA A 68 -11.27 -8.89 -14.60
CA ALA A 68 -11.14 -10.29 -15.03
C ALA A 68 -12.49 -11.04 -15.01
N ILE A 69 -13.34 -10.80 -14.00
CA ILE A 69 -14.68 -11.41 -13.92
C ILE A 69 -15.59 -10.86 -15.03
N LEU A 70 -15.56 -9.55 -15.28
CA LEU A 70 -16.35 -8.90 -16.33
C LEU A 70 -15.95 -9.37 -17.73
N GLN A 71 -14.65 -9.54 -17.99
CA GLN A 71 -14.16 -10.13 -19.23
C GLN A 71 -14.73 -11.53 -19.44
N THR A 72 -14.76 -12.38 -18.41
CA THR A 72 -15.33 -13.73 -18.51
C THR A 72 -16.86 -13.77 -18.66
N THR A 73 -17.58 -12.76 -18.15
CA THR A 73 -19.06 -12.79 -18.08
C THR A 73 -19.72 -12.02 -19.22
N SER A 74 -19.16 -10.87 -19.61
CA SER A 74 -19.79 -9.93 -20.55
C SER A 74 -18.95 -9.72 -21.82
N ASN A 75 -17.80 -10.40 -21.97
CA ASN A 75 -16.86 -10.24 -23.08
C ASN A 75 -16.42 -8.78 -23.33
N ARG A 76 -16.54 -7.94 -22.29
CA ARG A 76 -16.11 -6.53 -22.24
C ARG A 76 -15.50 -6.28 -20.87
N GLY A 77 -14.23 -5.87 -20.86
CA GLY A 77 -13.54 -5.48 -19.62
C GLY A 77 -13.90 -4.05 -19.19
N LEU A 78 -13.75 -3.76 -17.90
CA LEU A 78 -13.75 -2.42 -17.34
C LEU A 78 -12.67 -1.55 -18.00
N PHE A 79 -11.47 -2.11 -18.24
CA PHE A 79 -10.36 -1.39 -18.87
C PHE A 79 -10.48 -1.27 -20.40
N ASP A 80 -11.35 -2.05 -21.03
CA ASP A 80 -11.56 -2.06 -22.48
C ASP A 80 -12.11 -0.70 -22.98
N SER A 81 -12.84 0.00 -22.11
CA SER A 81 -13.37 1.35 -22.39
C SER A 81 -12.38 2.49 -22.06
N TYR A 82 -11.34 2.24 -21.27
CA TYR A 82 -10.39 3.27 -20.79
C TYR A 82 -9.12 3.38 -21.65
N GLY A 83 -8.92 2.47 -22.61
CA GLY A 83 -7.79 2.46 -23.54
C GLY A 83 -6.51 1.81 -22.97
N ASP A 84 -5.63 1.37 -23.87
CA ASP A 84 -4.39 0.62 -23.55
C ASP A 84 -3.43 1.38 -22.61
N ALA A 85 -3.41 2.71 -22.72
CA ALA A 85 -2.61 3.56 -21.85
C ALA A 85 -3.04 3.47 -20.38
N ALA A 86 -4.35 3.47 -20.10
CA ALA A 86 -4.88 3.41 -18.74
C ALA A 86 -4.53 2.09 -18.06
N CYS A 87 -4.66 0.96 -18.77
CA CYS A 87 -4.29 -0.37 -18.28
C CYS A 87 -2.80 -0.45 -17.91
N LYS A 88 -1.92 0.05 -18.79
CA LYS A 88 -0.48 0.10 -18.52
C LYS A 88 -0.14 1.00 -17.33
N THR A 89 -0.77 2.17 -17.24
CA THR A 89 -0.54 3.09 -16.10
C THR A 89 -1.03 2.51 -14.78
N HIS A 90 -2.16 1.79 -14.77
CA HIS A 90 -2.69 1.12 -13.58
C HIS A 90 -1.73 0.05 -13.07
N ASN A 91 -1.27 -0.82 -13.97
CA ASN A 91 -0.32 -1.88 -13.65
C ASN A 91 1.01 -1.29 -13.12
N PHE A 92 1.53 -0.25 -13.78
CA PHE A 92 2.72 0.45 -13.34
C PHE A 92 2.52 1.09 -11.95
N ALA A 93 1.41 1.80 -11.73
CA ALA A 93 1.09 2.42 -10.45
C ALA A 93 1.01 1.39 -9.32
N GLU A 94 0.43 0.23 -9.58
CA GLU A 94 0.35 -0.87 -8.61
C GLU A 94 1.74 -1.34 -8.19
N HIS A 95 2.64 -1.57 -9.15
CA HIS A 95 4.03 -1.94 -8.87
C HIS A 95 4.79 -0.87 -8.09
N VAL A 96 4.59 0.40 -8.44
CA VAL A 96 5.21 1.53 -7.72
C VAL A 96 4.69 1.59 -6.28
N CYS A 97 3.41 1.37 -6.04
CA CYS A 97 2.85 1.35 -4.68
C CYS A 97 3.44 0.21 -3.83
N TYR A 98 3.60 -0.99 -4.40
CA TYR A 98 4.27 -2.10 -3.70
C TYR A 98 5.70 -1.76 -3.32
N LEU A 99 6.45 -1.19 -4.26
CA LEU A 99 7.81 -0.75 -4.03
C LEU A 99 7.84 0.29 -2.91
N MET A 100 6.98 1.31 -2.99
CA MET A 100 6.91 2.37 -1.99
C MET A 100 6.57 1.84 -0.59
N SER A 101 5.59 0.94 -0.46
CA SER A 101 5.28 0.28 0.80
C SER A 101 6.50 -0.42 1.38
N SER A 102 7.27 -1.15 0.57
CA SER A 102 8.50 -1.83 1.02
C SER A 102 9.58 -0.85 1.49
N TRP A 103 9.79 0.25 0.76
CA TRP A 103 10.76 1.29 1.13
C TRP A 103 10.35 2.04 2.40
N LEU A 104 9.05 2.31 2.61
CA LEU A 104 8.56 2.93 3.83
C LEU A 104 8.85 2.07 5.06
N VAL A 105 8.70 0.74 4.95
CA VAL A 105 9.06 -0.19 6.03
C VAL A 105 10.56 -0.17 6.29
N LEU A 106 11.39 -0.17 5.25
CA LEU A 106 12.85 -0.05 5.37
C LEU A 106 13.27 1.27 6.04
N CYS A 107 12.69 2.39 5.63
CA CYS A 107 12.96 3.69 6.25
C CYS A 107 12.56 3.70 7.74
N MET A 108 11.43 3.08 8.10
CA MET A 108 11.03 2.95 9.50
C MET A 108 11.99 2.09 10.32
N THR A 109 12.46 0.97 9.78
CA THR A 109 13.41 0.11 10.51
C THR A 109 14.77 0.77 10.63
N LEU A 110 15.22 1.49 9.60
CA LEU A 110 16.44 2.29 9.62
C LEU A 110 16.37 3.42 10.65
N GLU A 111 15.26 4.15 10.74
CA GLU A 111 15.07 5.19 11.75
C GLU A 111 15.22 4.62 13.16
N ARG A 112 14.57 3.48 13.43
CA ARG A 112 14.67 2.80 14.73
C ARG A 112 16.07 2.23 14.99
N PHE A 113 16.73 1.69 13.97
CA PHE A 113 18.10 1.16 14.09
C PHE A 113 19.10 2.27 14.43
N ILE A 114 18.99 3.43 13.80
CA ILE A 114 19.82 4.61 14.08
C ILE A 114 19.52 5.14 15.48
N ALA A 115 18.25 5.22 15.88
CA ALA A 115 17.87 5.70 17.21
C ALA A 115 18.44 4.82 18.35
N VAL A 116 18.56 3.51 18.14
CA VAL A 116 19.09 2.56 19.12
C VAL A 116 20.62 2.52 19.12
N ASN A 117 21.25 2.40 17.94
CA ASN A 117 22.71 2.23 17.84
C ASN A 117 23.48 3.56 17.89
N PHE A 118 22.86 4.67 17.51
CA PHE A 118 23.50 5.99 17.43
C PHE A 118 22.67 7.08 18.13
N PRO A 119 22.51 6.99 19.47
CA PRO A 119 21.68 7.92 20.25
C PRO A 119 22.16 9.38 20.23
N PHE A 120 23.36 9.69 19.72
CA PHE A 120 23.93 11.04 19.67
C PHE A 120 23.75 11.79 18.33
N LYS A 121 23.23 11.16 17.26
CA LYS A 121 22.94 11.84 15.97
C LYS A 121 21.52 12.39 15.84
N LYS A 122 20.70 12.20 16.87
CA LYS A 122 19.29 12.65 16.96
C LYS A 122 19.09 14.16 16.70
N ASP A 123 20.10 14.99 16.97
CA ASP A 123 19.99 16.45 16.84
C ASP A 123 20.30 16.98 15.42
N LEU A 124 20.95 16.18 14.56
CA LEU A 124 21.22 16.58 13.16
C LEU A 124 20.07 16.25 12.20
N PHE A 125 19.37 15.14 12.43
CA PHE A 125 18.26 14.69 11.58
C PHE A 125 16.89 15.22 12.02
N CYS A 126 16.76 15.68 13.27
CA CYS A 126 15.52 16.16 13.86
C CYS A 126 15.52 17.68 14.08
N LYS A 127 15.99 18.47 13.10
CA LYS A 127 15.66 19.90 13.06
C LYS A 127 14.33 20.09 12.31
N PRO A 128 13.26 20.58 12.97
CA PRO A 128 11.93 20.75 12.38
C PRO A 128 11.88 22.05 11.56
N ARG A 129 12.79 22.23 10.61
CA ARG A 129 12.80 23.43 9.76
C ARG A 129 12.82 23.18 8.25
N ASN A 130 13.14 21.96 7.78
CA ASN A 130 13.23 21.70 6.34
C ASN A 130 12.32 20.56 5.82
N ALA A 131 11.52 19.91 6.67
CA ALA A 131 10.62 18.80 6.26
C ALA A 131 9.34 19.25 5.51
N VAL A 132 9.36 20.43 4.89
CA VAL A 132 8.29 20.93 3.99
C VAL A 132 8.72 20.87 2.51
N THR A 133 9.98 20.56 2.21
CA THR A 133 10.51 20.62 0.82
C THR A 133 10.51 19.26 0.10
N VAL A 134 10.08 18.18 0.77
CA VAL A 134 10.08 16.82 0.18
C VAL A 134 8.71 16.15 0.35
N ILE A 135 7.65 16.91 0.06
CA ILE A 135 6.35 16.38 -0.33
C ILE A 135 6.03 17.03 -1.68
#